data_AF-A0A9Q3HBM9-F1
#
_entry.id   AF-A0A9Q3HBM9-F1
#
_cell.length_a   1.000
_cell.length_b   1.000
_cell.length_c   1.000
_cell.angle_alpha   90.00
_cell.angle_beta   90.00
_cell.angle_gamma   90.00
#
_symmetry.space_group_name_H-M   'P 1'
#
loop_
_entity.id
_entity.type
_entity.pdbx_description
1 polymer ?
#
loop_
_entity_poly.entity_id
_entity_poly.type
_entity_poly.pdbx_seq_one_letter_code
_entity_poly.pdbx_strand_id
1 'polypeptide(L)'
;MKTTTEINQPADSHSNTADGNLMKPSNLTLSAYCHCTNCQRLNGAPFVWTTHWKNHALHWENKAAKSLFGLSELQVDHLSNVLDVFESIKGRKLKLRCKRCGSPLGSYNLVKREWTIWGTTFERQSVEKVCDLSNSPSPLLSSDSSNTIIGWNYIKPTAHQFYGTRLIDIADDLTRWEGYENSSAELCA
;
A
#
# COMPACT_ATOMS: atom_id res chain seq x y z
N MET A 1 49.14 48.68 7.03
CA MET A 1 48.21 49.48 7.85
C MET A 1 46.82 48.86 7.69
N LYS A 2 46.32 48.25 8.78
CA LYS A 2 44.99 47.67 9.05
C LYS A 2 44.12 47.24 7.86
N THR A 3 44.12 45.93 7.63
CA THR A 3 43.06 45.13 7.00
C THR A 3 41.80 45.21 7.88
N THR A 4 40.68 45.70 7.34
CA THR A 4 39.37 45.67 8.01
C THR A 4 38.56 44.54 7.42
N THR A 5 38.28 43.56 8.27
CA THR A 5 37.43 42.39 8.02
C THR A 5 35.97 42.82 8.17
N GLU A 6 35.18 42.75 7.10
CA GLU A 6 33.71 42.78 7.20
C GLU A 6 33.18 41.35 7.20
N ILE A 7 32.60 40.97 8.34
CA ILE A 7 31.98 39.68 8.61
C ILE A 7 30.53 39.80 8.13
N ASN A 8 30.20 39.21 6.99
CA ASN A 8 28.81 39.00 6.60
C ASN A 8 28.30 37.73 7.29
N GLN A 9 27.48 37.91 8.32
CA GLN A 9 26.65 36.85 8.91
C GLN A 9 25.53 36.49 7.92
N PRO A 10 25.27 35.20 7.62
CA PRO A 10 24.06 34.82 6.93
C PRO A 10 22.89 34.96 7.91
N ALA A 11 21.80 35.58 7.45
CA ALA A 11 20.56 35.67 8.19
C ALA A 11 20.01 34.27 8.48
N ASP A 12 19.92 33.96 9.78
CA ASP A 12 19.19 32.81 10.31
C ASP A 12 17.70 32.95 9.96
N SER A 13 17.27 32.25 8.91
CA SER A 13 15.86 31.85 8.79
C SER A 13 15.73 30.41 9.27
N HIS A 14 15.74 30.22 10.59
CA HIS A 14 15.27 28.99 11.22
C HIS A 14 13.75 28.86 11.00
N SER A 15 13.34 28.42 9.81
CA SER A 15 12.01 27.82 9.63
C SER A 15 12.08 26.38 10.12
N ASN A 16 11.76 26.21 11.39
CA ASN A 16 11.60 24.92 12.04
C ASN A 16 10.30 24.27 11.50
N THR A 17 10.37 23.56 10.37
CA THR A 17 9.21 22.82 9.85
C THR A 17 9.26 21.37 10.34
N ALA A 18 8.76 21.16 11.56
CA ALA A 18 8.50 19.86 12.13
C ALA A 18 7.16 19.26 11.64
N ASP A 19 6.87 19.38 10.34
CA ASP A 19 5.84 18.59 9.67
C ASP A 19 6.56 17.72 8.64
N GLY A 20 7.03 16.57 9.12
CA GLY A 20 7.61 15.53 8.27
C GLY A 20 6.53 14.98 7.34
N ASN A 21 6.29 15.67 6.22
CA ASN A 21 5.37 15.23 5.19
C ASN A 21 6.01 14.03 4.49
N LEU A 22 5.79 12.83 5.04
CA LEU A 22 6.29 11.59 4.46
C LEU A 22 5.77 11.46 3.03
N MET A 23 6.67 11.61 2.07
CA MET A 23 6.33 11.67 0.66
C MET A 23 5.87 10.29 0.15
N LYS A 24 4.73 10.26 -0.53
CA LYS A 24 4.19 9.07 -1.22
C LYS A 24 5.27 8.47 -2.15
N PRO A 25 5.51 7.14 -2.11
CA PRO A 25 6.48 6.50 -2.99
C PRO A 25 6.15 6.74 -4.47
N SER A 26 7.14 7.07 -5.29
CA SER A 26 6.96 7.42 -6.72
C SER A 26 6.40 6.28 -7.59
N ASN A 27 6.52 5.04 -7.11
CA ASN A 27 6.00 3.86 -7.78
C ASN A 27 4.62 3.42 -7.26
N LEU A 28 4.14 3.98 -6.15
CA LEU A 28 2.76 3.81 -5.67
C LEU A 28 1.87 4.76 -6.47
N THR A 29 1.02 4.24 -7.35
CA THR A 29 0.16 5.06 -8.19
C THR A 29 -1.14 5.43 -7.47
N LEU A 30 -1.68 4.54 -6.65
CA LEU A 30 -2.92 4.77 -5.89
C LEU A 30 -2.88 4.04 -4.54
N SER A 31 -3.46 4.65 -3.50
CA SER A 31 -3.81 3.95 -2.27
C SER A 31 -5.20 4.38 -1.81
N ALA A 32 -6.16 3.47 -1.85
CA ALA A 32 -7.57 3.80 -1.63
C ALA A 32 -8.37 2.63 -1.08
N TYR A 33 -9.48 2.95 -0.40
CA TYR A 33 -10.52 2.00 -0.06
C TYR A 33 -11.46 1.80 -1.26
N CYS A 34 -11.52 0.57 -1.76
CA CYS A 34 -12.39 0.19 -2.87
C CYS A 34 -13.67 -0.47 -2.34
N HIS A 35 -14.80 0.07 -2.74
CA HIS A 35 -16.15 -0.36 -2.35
C HIS A 35 -16.89 -1.10 -3.47
N CYS A 36 -16.25 -1.43 -4.59
CA CYS A 36 -16.95 -2.15 -5.64
C CYS A 36 -17.40 -3.54 -5.16
N THR A 37 -18.58 -3.98 -5.59
CA THR A 37 -19.17 -5.28 -5.17
C THR A 37 -18.25 -6.47 -5.40
N ASN A 38 -17.42 -6.46 -6.45
CA ASN A 38 -16.43 -7.51 -6.70
C ASN A 38 -15.35 -7.56 -5.61
N CYS A 39 -14.86 -6.40 -5.17
CA CYS A 39 -13.85 -6.33 -4.12
C CYS A 39 -14.43 -6.66 -2.75
N GLN A 40 -15.66 -6.22 -2.47
CA GLN A 40 -16.39 -6.56 -1.25
C GLN A 40 -16.58 -8.07 -1.12
N ARG A 41 -17.14 -8.72 -2.14
CA ARG A 41 -17.40 -10.17 -2.17
C ARG A 41 -16.12 -10.99 -2.07
N LEU A 42 -15.05 -10.55 -2.73
CA LEU A 42 -13.79 -11.29 -2.74
C LEU A 42 -13.05 -11.19 -1.39
N ASN A 43 -13.25 -10.12 -0.63
CA ASN A 43 -12.64 -9.93 0.69
C ASN A 43 -13.58 -10.26 1.86
N GLY A 44 -14.87 -10.49 1.60
CA GLY A 44 -15.88 -10.66 2.65
C GLY A 44 -16.01 -9.43 3.55
N ALA A 45 -15.81 -8.24 3.00
CA ALA A 45 -15.71 -6.98 3.75
C ALA A 45 -16.49 -5.85 3.06
N PRO A 46 -16.94 -4.82 3.80
CA PRO A 46 -17.68 -3.69 3.23
C PRO A 46 -16.84 -2.85 2.25
N PHE A 47 -15.52 -2.94 2.36
CA PHE A 47 -14.55 -2.39 1.43
C PHE A 47 -13.22 -3.13 1.59
N VAL A 48 -12.29 -2.89 0.69
CA VAL A 48 -10.90 -3.37 0.82
C VAL A 48 -9.93 -2.23 0.58
N TRP A 49 -8.88 -2.16 1.38
CA TRP A 49 -7.76 -1.30 1.07
C TRP A 49 -6.93 -1.88 -0.07
N THR A 50 -6.75 -1.07 -1.11
CA THR A 50 -5.98 -1.39 -2.29
C THR A 50 -4.81 -0.42 -2.44
N THR A 51 -3.64 -0.95 -2.75
CA THR A 51 -2.46 -0.18 -3.16
C THR A 51 -2.10 -0.57 -4.58
N HIS A 52 -1.87 0.40 -5.46
CA HIS A 52 -1.51 0.17 -6.85
C HIS A 52 -0.07 0.55 -7.10
N TRP A 53 0.65 -0.30 -7.82
CA TRP A 53 2.08 -0.17 -8.02
C TRP A 53 2.46 -0.43 -9.46
N LYS A 54 3.46 0.30 -9.95
CA LYS A 54 4.07 0.03 -11.27
C LYS A 54 4.64 -1.40 -11.31
N ASN A 55 4.63 -2.05 -12.47
CA ASN A 55 5.07 -3.44 -12.62
C ASN A 55 6.44 -3.72 -11.98
N HIS A 56 7.43 -2.85 -12.22
CA HIS A 56 8.80 -3.03 -11.73
C HIS A 56 8.98 -2.78 -10.22
N ALA A 57 7.96 -2.30 -9.53
CA ALA A 57 8.04 -1.95 -8.11
C ALA A 57 7.81 -3.14 -7.18
N LEU A 58 7.27 -4.25 -7.69
CA LEU A 58 7.07 -5.47 -6.92
C LEU A 58 8.05 -6.54 -7.34
N HIS A 59 8.66 -7.17 -6.35
CA HIS A 59 9.47 -8.35 -6.52
C HIS A 59 8.89 -9.44 -5.64
N TRP A 60 8.73 -10.62 -6.22
CA TRP A 60 8.25 -11.78 -5.49
C TRP A 60 9.48 -12.58 -5.05
N GLU A 61 9.68 -12.74 -3.75
CA GLU A 61 10.89 -13.37 -3.19
C GLU A 61 10.94 -14.89 -3.35
N ASN A 62 9.82 -15.51 -3.71
CA ASN A 62 9.84 -16.92 -4.09
C ASN A 62 10.65 -17.06 -5.40
N LYS A 63 11.66 -17.95 -5.42
CA LYS A 63 12.48 -18.23 -6.63
C LYS A 63 11.61 -18.57 -7.86
N ALA A 64 10.40 -19.09 -7.64
CA ALA A 64 9.36 -19.32 -8.65
C ALA A 64 8.89 -18.05 -9.39
N ALA A 65 9.03 -16.89 -8.75
CA ALA A 65 8.34 -15.68 -9.15
C ALA A 65 9.23 -14.62 -9.83
N LYS A 66 10.55 -14.81 -9.77
CA LYS A 66 11.53 -14.05 -10.56
C LYS A 66 11.46 -14.32 -12.08
N SER A 67 10.79 -15.41 -12.50
CA SER A 67 10.58 -15.79 -13.91
C SER A 67 9.30 -15.20 -14.54
N LEU A 68 8.41 -14.61 -13.75
CA LEU A 68 7.01 -14.33 -14.15
C LEU A 68 6.79 -13.20 -15.16
N PHE A 69 7.83 -12.43 -15.52
CA PHE A 69 7.65 -11.20 -16.32
C PHE A 69 8.40 -11.19 -17.66
N GLY A 70 8.96 -12.33 -18.09
CA GLY A 70 9.32 -12.58 -19.48
C GLY A 70 8.20 -13.37 -20.16
N LEU A 71 7.34 -12.68 -20.92
CA LEU A 71 6.18 -13.24 -21.61
C LEU A 71 6.59 -14.23 -22.73
N SER A 72 6.91 -15.47 -22.38
CA SER A 72 6.77 -16.64 -23.27
C SER A 72 6.64 -17.91 -22.43
N GLU A 73 5.49 -18.59 -22.57
CA GLU A 73 5.18 -19.93 -22.06
C GLU A 73 5.15 -20.10 -20.53
N LEU A 74 3.93 -19.94 -20.00
CA LEU A 74 3.48 -20.26 -18.64
C LEU A 74 3.96 -21.65 -18.16
N GLN A 75 5.03 -21.71 -17.37
CA GLN A 75 5.20 -22.80 -16.40
C GLN A 75 4.78 -22.31 -15.01
N VAL A 76 3.47 -22.43 -14.82
CA VAL A 76 2.63 -22.02 -13.69
C VAL A 76 2.91 -22.83 -12.42
N ASP A 77 3.76 -23.85 -12.50
CA ASP A 77 3.72 -24.97 -11.54
C ASP A 77 4.16 -24.58 -10.13
N HIS A 78 5.14 -23.67 -9.94
CA HIS A 78 5.61 -23.36 -8.59
C HIS A 78 4.82 -22.27 -7.84
N LEU A 79 4.37 -21.21 -8.52
CA LEU A 79 3.44 -20.26 -7.89
C LEU A 79 2.07 -20.90 -7.70
N SER A 80 1.64 -21.72 -8.65
CA SER A 80 0.36 -22.42 -8.52
C SER A 80 0.35 -23.40 -7.37
N ASN A 81 1.48 -23.91 -6.88
CA ASN A 81 1.45 -24.77 -5.69
C ASN A 81 0.93 -24.06 -4.43
N VAL A 82 1.00 -22.73 -4.37
CA VAL A 82 0.59 -21.95 -3.19
C VAL A 82 -0.47 -20.88 -3.46
N LEU A 83 -0.59 -20.41 -4.70
CA LEU A 83 -1.56 -19.39 -5.12
C LEU A 83 -2.53 -19.92 -6.18
N ASP A 84 -3.80 -19.57 -6.02
CA ASP A 84 -4.76 -19.58 -7.11
C ASP A 84 -4.62 -18.27 -7.88
N VAL A 85 -4.40 -18.37 -9.19
CA VAL A 85 -4.41 -17.24 -10.12
C VAL A 85 -5.52 -17.46 -11.13
N PHE A 86 -6.44 -16.50 -11.25
CA PHE A 86 -7.58 -16.62 -12.16
C PHE A 86 -7.94 -15.28 -12.81
N GLU A 87 -8.50 -15.34 -14.01
CA GLU A 87 -9.00 -14.16 -14.69
C GLU A 87 -10.30 -13.69 -14.06
N SER A 88 -10.28 -12.49 -13.48
CA SER A 88 -11.52 -11.80 -13.04
C SER A 88 -12.16 -10.99 -14.17
N ILE A 89 -11.35 -10.59 -15.15
CA ILE A 89 -11.79 -9.99 -16.40
C ILE A 89 -10.94 -10.60 -17.49
N LYS A 90 -11.57 -11.37 -18.38
CA LYS A 90 -10.92 -12.10 -19.47
C LYS A 90 -10.00 -11.18 -20.27
N GLY A 91 -8.74 -11.57 -20.44
CA GLY A 91 -7.71 -10.84 -21.18
C GLY A 91 -7.27 -9.53 -20.54
N ARG A 92 -7.72 -9.19 -19.32
CA ARG A 92 -7.47 -7.88 -18.72
C ARG A 92 -6.99 -7.90 -17.28
N LYS A 93 -7.59 -8.72 -16.41
CA LYS A 93 -7.32 -8.65 -14.96
C LYS A 93 -7.23 -10.01 -14.30
N LEU A 94 -6.05 -10.30 -13.77
CA LEU A 94 -5.76 -11.50 -12.97
C LEU A 94 -5.95 -11.21 -11.49
N LYS A 95 -6.51 -12.17 -10.75
CA LYS A 95 -6.63 -12.14 -9.28
C LYS A 95 -5.75 -13.22 -8.67
N LEU A 96 -5.20 -12.93 -7.49
CA LEU A 96 -4.33 -13.83 -6.75
C LEU A 96 -4.91 -14.04 -5.36
N ARG A 97 -5.00 -15.30 -4.92
CA ARG A 97 -5.34 -15.68 -3.55
C ARG A 97 -4.54 -16.91 -3.10
N CYS A 98 -4.40 -17.11 -1.81
CA CYS A 98 -3.76 -18.30 -1.26
C CYS A 98 -4.62 -19.55 -1.50
N LYS A 99 -4.03 -20.64 -2.02
CA LYS A 99 -4.73 -21.94 -2.16
C LYS A 99 -5.17 -22.54 -0.84
N ARG A 100 -4.37 -22.32 0.21
CA ARG A 100 -4.59 -22.96 1.52
C ARG A 100 -5.75 -22.34 2.28
N CYS A 101 -5.78 -21.00 2.39
CA CYS A 101 -6.76 -20.31 3.21
C CYS A 101 -7.76 -19.47 2.39
N GLY A 102 -7.59 -19.37 1.07
CA GLY A 102 -8.43 -18.55 0.21
C GLY A 102 -8.22 -17.04 0.39
N SER A 103 -7.39 -16.61 1.34
CA SER A 103 -7.13 -15.19 1.60
C SER A 103 -6.63 -14.53 0.32
N PRO A 104 -7.25 -13.42 -0.09
CA PRO A 104 -6.86 -12.78 -1.32
C PRO A 104 -5.66 -11.85 -1.11
N LEU A 105 -4.74 -11.85 -2.07
CA LEU A 105 -3.49 -11.10 -2.01
C LEU A 105 -3.56 -9.82 -2.84
N GLY A 106 -4.17 -9.91 -4.02
CA GLY A 106 -4.13 -8.80 -4.96
C GLY A 106 -4.60 -9.12 -6.38
N SER A 107 -4.18 -8.28 -7.32
CA SER A 107 -4.46 -8.43 -8.73
C SER A 107 -3.34 -7.90 -9.62
N TYR A 108 -3.29 -8.37 -10.85
CA TYR A 108 -2.47 -7.77 -11.91
C TYR A 108 -3.37 -7.30 -13.05
N ASN A 109 -3.16 -6.08 -13.52
CA ASN A 109 -3.83 -5.54 -14.69
C ASN A 109 -2.91 -5.64 -15.91
N LEU A 110 -3.30 -6.46 -16.89
CA LEU A 110 -2.49 -6.73 -18.09
C LEU A 110 -2.34 -5.49 -18.98
N VAL A 111 -3.36 -4.63 -19.04
CA VAL A 111 -3.36 -3.42 -19.88
C VAL A 111 -2.53 -2.33 -19.23
N LYS A 112 -2.76 -2.06 -17.93
CA LYS A 112 -2.02 -1.02 -17.20
C LYS A 112 -0.60 -1.44 -16.83
N ARG A 113 -0.30 -2.75 -16.84
CA ARG A 113 0.94 -3.32 -16.30
C ARG A 113 1.20 -2.82 -14.88
N GLU A 114 0.18 -2.97 -14.03
CA GLU A 114 0.20 -2.54 -12.64
C GLU A 114 -0.25 -3.67 -11.72
N TRP A 115 0.38 -3.71 -10.56
CA TRP A 115 -0.01 -4.54 -9.44
C TRP A 115 -1.01 -3.81 -8.57
N THR A 116 -1.98 -4.54 -8.05
CA THR A 116 -2.77 -4.12 -6.90
C THR A 116 -2.49 -5.08 -5.76
N ILE A 117 -2.02 -4.59 -4.61
CA ILE A 117 -1.81 -5.37 -3.40
C ILE A 117 -2.79 -4.94 -2.32
N TRP A 118 -3.33 -5.93 -1.62
CA TRP A 118 -4.33 -5.74 -0.58
C TRP A 118 -3.72 -5.75 0.81
N GLY A 119 -4.38 -5.06 1.73
CA GLY A 119 -3.90 -4.84 3.09
C GLY A 119 -3.53 -6.11 3.87
N THR A 120 -4.12 -7.25 3.50
CA THR A 120 -3.84 -8.58 4.06
C THR A 120 -2.43 -9.11 3.73
N THR A 121 -1.78 -8.56 2.70
CA THR A 121 -0.47 -9.03 2.22
C THR A 121 0.69 -8.30 2.86
N PHE A 122 0.45 -7.13 3.45
CA PHE A 122 1.54 -6.32 4.02
C PHE A 122 2.06 -6.89 5.33
N GLU A 123 3.38 -6.85 5.44
CA GLU A 123 4.09 -7.18 6.66
C GLU A 123 3.75 -6.20 7.77
N ARG A 124 3.67 -6.73 8.99
CA ARG A 124 3.33 -5.99 10.20
C ARG A 124 4.48 -6.09 11.18
N GLN A 125 4.71 -5.03 11.92
CA GLN A 125 5.72 -5.02 12.97
C GLN A 125 5.44 -6.16 13.95
N SER A 126 6.41 -7.06 14.10
CA SER A 126 6.34 -8.09 15.13
C SER A 126 6.56 -7.44 16.49
N VAL A 127 5.82 -7.94 17.49
CA VAL A 127 6.17 -7.68 18.90
C VAL A 127 7.32 -8.62 19.21
N GLU A 128 8.56 -8.22 18.91
CA GLU A 128 9.68 -8.96 19.48
C GLU A 128 9.59 -8.83 21.00
N LYS A 129 9.52 -9.99 21.67
CA LYS A 129 9.55 -10.10 23.12
C LYS A 129 10.78 -9.33 23.61
N VAL A 130 10.57 -8.29 24.40
CA VAL A 130 11.61 -7.73 25.26
C VAL A 130 11.95 -8.81 26.30
N CYS A 131 12.77 -9.77 25.93
CA CYS A 131 13.49 -10.62 26.86
C CYS A 131 14.96 -10.26 26.74
N ASP A 132 15.31 -9.08 27.25
CA ASP A 132 16.71 -8.81 27.57
C ASP A 132 16.83 -8.33 29.01
N LEU A 133 17.63 -9.08 29.76
CA LEU A 133 17.86 -9.00 31.21
C LEU A 133 18.76 -7.80 31.58
N SER A 134 18.56 -6.64 30.98
CA SER A 134 19.28 -5.42 31.36
C SER A 134 18.31 -4.30 31.71
N ASN A 135 18.32 -3.92 33.00
CA ASN A 135 17.60 -2.80 33.57
C ASN A 135 18.01 -1.47 32.91
N SER A 136 17.42 -1.13 31.77
CA SER A 136 17.38 0.24 31.27
C SER A 136 15.94 0.58 30.87
N PRO A 137 15.33 1.63 31.44
CA PRO A 137 13.99 2.02 31.05
C PRO A 137 14.04 2.62 29.65
N SER A 138 13.66 1.84 28.64
CA SER A 138 13.39 2.36 27.30
C SER A 138 12.26 3.39 27.38
N PRO A 139 12.43 4.58 26.78
CA PRO A 139 11.43 5.63 26.87
C PRO A 139 10.20 5.23 26.04
N LEU A 140 9.07 5.07 26.73
CA LEU A 140 7.71 5.23 26.19
C LEU A 140 7.48 4.60 24.80
N LEU A 141 7.59 3.26 24.69
CA LEU A 141 6.87 2.56 23.63
C LEU A 141 5.42 2.42 24.08
N SER A 142 4.56 3.33 23.61
CA SER A 142 3.11 3.23 23.77
C SER A 142 2.65 1.83 23.33
N SER A 143 1.81 1.19 24.14
CA SER A 143 1.34 -0.20 24.07
C SER A 143 0.67 -0.65 22.76
N ASP A 144 0.60 0.18 21.72
CA ASP A 144 -0.29 0.00 20.57
C ASP A 144 0.44 -0.24 19.23
N SER A 145 1.79 -0.23 19.19
CA SER A 145 2.56 -0.37 17.93
C SER A 145 2.65 -1.80 17.39
N SER A 146 2.06 -2.76 18.10
CA SER A 146 2.37 -4.19 18.02
C SER A 146 1.74 -4.94 16.81
N ASN A 147 1.09 -4.22 15.89
CA ASN A 147 0.41 -4.79 14.72
C ASN A 147 0.33 -3.81 13.53
N THR A 148 1.11 -2.72 13.59
CA THR A 148 1.12 -1.68 12.57
C THR A 148 1.83 -2.20 11.32
N ILE A 149 1.30 -1.86 10.15
CA ILE A 149 1.92 -2.20 8.88
C ILE A 149 3.21 -1.42 8.71
N ILE A 150 4.28 -2.14 8.31
CA ILE A 150 5.56 -1.51 8.02
C ILE A 150 5.37 -0.51 6.88
N GLY A 151 5.79 0.73 7.11
CA GLY A 151 5.65 1.82 6.14
C GLY A 151 4.23 2.40 6.01
N TRP A 152 3.32 2.14 6.96
CA TRP A 152 1.93 2.64 6.96
C TRP A 152 1.80 4.11 6.52
N ASN A 153 2.62 5.00 7.07
CA ASN A 153 2.55 6.44 6.77
C ASN A 153 2.80 6.78 5.29
N TYR A 154 3.49 5.93 4.54
CA TYR A 154 3.78 6.12 3.11
C TYR A 154 2.69 5.55 2.19
N ILE A 155 1.95 4.55 2.67
CA ILE A 155 1.04 3.74 1.84
C ILE A 155 -0.41 3.79 2.28
N LYS A 156 -0.76 4.49 3.38
CA LYS A 156 -2.13 4.58 3.89
C LYS A 156 -3.12 5.05 2.80
N PRO A 157 -4.39 4.62 2.87
CA PRO A 157 -5.44 5.08 1.97
C PRO A 157 -5.58 6.61 1.98
N THR A 158 -5.95 7.16 0.84
CA THR A 158 -6.16 8.61 0.64
C THR A 158 -7.60 8.96 0.26
N ALA A 159 -8.37 7.97 -0.20
CA ALA A 159 -9.71 8.16 -0.72
C ALA A 159 -10.56 6.88 -0.67
N HIS A 160 -11.87 7.04 -0.83
CA HIS A 160 -12.87 6.00 -1.06
C HIS A 160 -13.31 5.99 -2.53
N GLN A 161 -13.49 4.80 -3.10
CA GLN A 161 -13.89 4.61 -4.51
C GLN A 161 -15.07 3.66 -4.61
N PHE A 162 -16.20 4.13 -5.14
CA PHE A 162 -17.48 3.43 -5.01
C PHE A 162 -17.95 2.67 -6.25
N TYR A 163 -17.64 3.11 -7.46
CA TYR A 163 -18.07 2.48 -8.71
C TYR A 163 -19.59 2.22 -8.75
N GLY A 164 -20.39 3.18 -8.25
CA GLY A 164 -21.84 3.12 -8.23
C GLY A 164 -22.42 2.18 -7.18
N THR A 165 -21.60 1.65 -6.26
CA THR A 165 -22.02 0.65 -5.27
C THR A 165 -21.79 1.10 -3.83
N ARG A 166 -22.09 2.37 -3.51
CA ARG A 166 -22.04 2.90 -2.14
C ARG A 166 -23.13 2.24 -1.28
N LEU A 167 -22.76 1.12 -0.66
CA LEU A 167 -23.61 0.37 0.28
C LEU A 167 -23.39 0.80 1.73
N ILE A 168 -22.15 1.15 2.07
CA ILE A 168 -21.74 1.56 3.40
C ILE A 168 -20.94 2.85 3.28
N ASP A 169 -21.21 3.76 4.20
CA ASP A 169 -20.44 4.96 4.37
C ASP A 169 -19.63 4.88 5.66
N ILE A 170 -18.40 5.36 5.59
CA ILE A 170 -17.47 5.37 6.72
C ILE A 170 -17.28 6.82 7.11
N ALA A 171 -17.57 7.13 8.37
CA ALA A 171 -17.40 8.47 8.92
C ALA A 171 -15.90 8.73 9.20
N ASP A 172 -15.17 8.99 8.12
CA ASP A 172 -13.78 9.45 8.13
C ASP A 172 -13.60 10.69 7.25
N ASP A 173 -12.40 11.26 7.33
CA ASP A 173 -12.01 12.50 6.64
C ASP A 173 -11.46 12.25 5.22
N LEU A 174 -11.60 11.03 4.69
CA LEU A 174 -11.09 10.71 3.35
C LEU A 174 -12.07 11.19 2.26
N THR A 175 -11.52 11.61 1.13
CA THR A 175 -12.32 12.03 -0.02
C THR A 175 -13.06 10.85 -0.64
N ARG A 176 -14.21 11.10 -1.26
CA ARG A 176 -15.11 10.07 -1.80
C ARG A 176 -15.25 10.25 -3.30
N TRP A 177 -15.12 9.17 -4.07
CA TRP A 177 -15.08 9.23 -5.53
C TRP A 177 -15.92 8.13 -6.17
N GLU A 178 -16.53 8.43 -7.31
CA GLU A 178 -17.27 7.44 -8.09
C GLU A 178 -16.32 6.41 -8.73
N GLY A 179 -15.08 6.78 -9.00
CA GLY A 179 -14.05 5.90 -9.54
C GLY A 179 -12.69 6.22 -8.95
N TYR A 180 -11.69 6.46 -9.80
CA TYR A 180 -10.37 6.84 -9.32
C TYR A 180 -10.35 8.28 -8.81
N GLU A 181 -9.65 8.48 -7.70
CA GLU A 181 -9.34 9.80 -7.13
C GLU A 181 -8.74 10.71 -8.21
N ASN A 182 -9.21 11.96 -8.29
CA ASN A 182 -8.81 12.97 -9.28
C ASN A 182 -9.05 12.60 -10.76
N SER A 183 -9.74 11.50 -11.04
CA SER A 183 -10.04 11.03 -12.40
C SER A 183 -11.51 10.65 -12.60
N SER A 184 -12.36 10.94 -11.61
CA SER A 184 -13.79 10.66 -11.63
C SER A 184 -14.55 11.75 -10.88
N ALA A 185 -15.87 11.69 -10.84
CA ALA A 185 -16.66 12.62 -10.03
C ALA A 185 -16.36 12.41 -8.53
N GLU A 186 -16.06 13.51 -7.84
CA GLU A 186 -16.03 13.54 -6.38
C GLU A 186 -17.46 13.50 -5.85
N LEU A 187 -17.66 12.75 -4.78
CA LEU A 187 -18.95 12.55 -4.13
C LEU A 187 -18.97 13.32 -2.81
N CYS A 188 -20.13 13.86 -2.46
CA CYS A 188 -20.31 14.47 -1.15
C CYS A 188 -20.08 13.42 -0.05
N ALA A 189 -19.49 13.90 1.06
CA ALA A 189 -19.42 13.18 2.32
C ALA A 189 -20.82 12.76 2.76
#